data_AF-A0A819ZCU4-F1
#
_entry.id   AF-A0A819ZCU4-F1
#
_cell.length_a   1.000
_cell.length_b   1.000
_cell.length_c   1.000
_cell.angle_alpha   90.00
_cell.angle_beta   90.00
_cell.angle_gamma   90.00
#
_symmetry.space_group_name_H-M   'P 1'
#
loop_
_entity.id
_entity.type
_entity.pdbx_description
1 polymer ?
#
loop_
_entity_poly.entity_id
_entity_poly.type
_entity_poly.pdbx_seq_one_letter_code
_entity_poly.pdbx_strand_id
1 'polypeptide(L)'
;MSNSSSQTVIHLNTTTTYVYRSTFPPLMFFGLIGHIINIIIFTRPNLISNSCCNYCLASSCVSIIQILFGQLFRMLKSGYGILISVLWWCRIRMFFLYSTSLASITLITLASADRYVSSCSQVKYRQWANIKVARRLIPIVLIISALYHSHMLALFVIHEDGDNECWAPRHSAYRLGYDISFLILHGLIFPVLLGIFGFLTIYNIRQRQWFDQQNGPSNLRRHRVRDFQRMILVQTACTIIFTLPYAIHRLHRTITLSHQKSFEKLAWERLTMSIVRVLWFFHDSGAFYIYSLSSVKFRHELLKFLDGHLHRKLHRTPAMIIPLELSDENDKNRKL
;
A
#
# COMPACT_ATOMS: atom_id res chain seq x y z
N MET A 1 -21.70 -18.57 -37.45
CA MET A 1 -20.82 -17.61 -36.72
C MET A 1 -21.30 -17.25 -35.31
N SER A 2 -22.38 -17.84 -34.78
CA SER A 2 -22.89 -17.58 -33.41
C SER A 2 -22.21 -18.42 -32.33
N ASN A 3 -21.80 -19.67 -32.62
CA ASN A 3 -21.21 -20.55 -31.59
C ASN A 3 -19.80 -20.12 -31.14
N SER A 4 -18.95 -19.60 -32.03
CA SER A 4 -17.57 -19.21 -31.66
C SER A 4 -17.54 -17.96 -30.79
N SER A 5 -18.36 -16.94 -31.10
CA SER A 5 -18.44 -15.71 -30.30
C SER A 5 -19.02 -15.97 -28.91
N SER A 6 -20.03 -16.84 -28.80
CA SER A 6 -20.56 -17.28 -27.51
C SER A 6 -19.52 -18.04 -26.66
N GLN A 7 -18.72 -18.92 -27.27
CA GLN A 7 -17.64 -19.61 -26.55
C GLN A 7 -16.53 -18.66 -26.09
N THR A 8 -16.12 -17.69 -26.92
CA THR A 8 -15.15 -16.66 -26.54
C THR A 8 -15.63 -15.86 -25.33
N VAL A 9 -16.89 -15.42 -25.33
CA VAL A 9 -17.47 -14.68 -24.19
C VAL A 9 -17.43 -15.50 -22.90
N ILE A 10 -17.82 -16.78 -22.96
CA ILE A 10 -17.79 -17.68 -21.80
C ILE A 10 -16.35 -17.84 -21.29
N HIS A 11 -15.38 -18.04 -22.19
CA HIS A 11 -13.98 -18.21 -21.83
C HIS A 11 -13.40 -16.95 -21.16
N LEU A 12 -13.70 -15.76 -21.69
CA LEU A 12 -13.25 -14.48 -21.13
C LEU A 12 -13.85 -14.20 -19.74
N ASN A 13 -15.14 -14.45 -19.55
CA ASN A 13 -15.80 -14.29 -18.26
C ASN A 13 -15.26 -15.29 -17.23
N THR A 14 -15.07 -16.54 -17.64
CA THR A 14 -14.47 -17.59 -16.81
C THR A 14 -13.06 -17.20 -16.38
N THR A 15 -12.25 -16.71 -17.32
CA THR A 15 -10.89 -16.20 -17.04
C THR A 15 -10.92 -15.04 -16.05
N THR A 16 -11.86 -14.11 -16.21
CA THR A 16 -12.06 -12.99 -15.28
C THR A 16 -12.33 -13.49 -13.86
N THR A 17 -13.21 -14.47 -13.69
CA THR A 17 -13.48 -15.10 -12.38
C THR A 17 -12.24 -15.78 -11.82
N TYR A 18 -11.48 -16.51 -12.64
CA TYR A 18 -10.22 -17.14 -12.21
C TYR A 18 -9.18 -16.12 -11.75
N VAL A 19 -9.07 -14.97 -12.42
CA VAL A 19 -8.20 -13.88 -12.00
C VAL A 19 -8.60 -13.42 -10.59
N TYR A 20 -9.87 -13.09 -10.34
CA TYR A 20 -10.32 -12.70 -9.00
C TYR A 20 -10.08 -13.79 -7.95
N ARG A 21 -10.46 -15.03 -8.25
CA ARG A 21 -10.39 -16.14 -7.31
C ARG A 21 -8.95 -16.53 -6.95
N SER A 22 -8.02 -16.40 -7.88
CA SER A 22 -6.64 -16.88 -7.69
C SER A 22 -5.70 -15.77 -7.22
N THR A 23 -5.89 -14.51 -7.66
CA THR A 23 -4.94 -13.42 -7.38
C THR A 23 -5.30 -12.59 -6.14
N PHE A 24 -6.59 -12.32 -5.90
CA PHE A 24 -7.01 -11.46 -4.79
C PHE A 24 -6.76 -12.07 -3.40
N PRO A 25 -6.99 -13.38 -3.15
CA PRO A 25 -6.75 -13.93 -1.82
C PRO A 25 -5.27 -13.83 -1.39
N PRO A 26 -4.27 -14.20 -2.23
CA PRO A 26 -2.87 -13.96 -1.90
C PRO A 26 -2.56 -12.49 -1.64
N LEU A 27 -3.04 -11.57 -2.50
CA LEU A 27 -2.81 -10.12 -2.31
C LEU A 27 -3.38 -9.61 -0.99
N MET A 28 -4.59 -10.04 -0.63
CA MET A 28 -5.23 -9.70 0.63
C MET A 28 -4.45 -10.26 1.81
N PHE A 29 -4.07 -11.55 1.78
CA PHE A 29 -3.34 -12.21 2.86
C PHE A 29 -1.97 -11.56 3.09
N PHE A 30 -1.17 -11.48 2.03
CA PHE A 30 0.17 -10.89 2.09
C PHE A 30 0.15 -9.38 2.34
N GLY A 31 -0.88 -8.68 1.87
CA GLY A 31 -1.10 -7.27 2.14
C GLY A 31 -1.44 -6.99 3.60
N LEU A 32 -2.37 -7.75 4.19
CA LEU A 32 -2.72 -7.63 5.61
C LEU A 32 -1.52 -7.92 6.51
N ILE A 33 -0.82 -9.03 6.27
CA ILE A 33 0.40 -9.38 7.02
C ILE A 33 1.43 -8.26 6.89
N GLY A 34 1.68 -7.78 5.68
CA GLY A 34 2.65 -6.72 5.43
C GLY A 34 2.32 -5.44 6.20
N HIS A 35 1.06 -4.98 6.14
CA HIS A 35 0.65 -3.76 6.85
C HIS A 35 0.66 -3.93 8.38
N ILE A 36 0.33 -5.12 8.90
CA ILE A 36 0.45 -5.42 10.34
C ILE A 36 1.92 -5.34 10.77
N ILE A 37 2.84 -5.94 10.00
CA ILE A 37 4.28 -5.87 10.31
C ILE A 37 4.78 -4.41 10.22
N ASN A 38 4.34 -3.64 9.23
CA ASN A 38 4.65 -2.21 9.14
C ASN A 38 4.23 -1.48 10.42
N ILE A 39 3.01 -1.72 10.92
CA ILE A 39 2.51 -1.11 12.15
C ILE A 39 3.39 -1.48 13.34
N ILE A 40 3.70 -2.77 13.51
CA ILE A 40 4.57 -3.25 14.60
C ILE A 40 5.96 -2.59 14.55
N ILE A 41 6.54 -2.46 13.35
CA ILE A 41 7.87 -1.87 13.20
C ILE A 41 7.83 -0.36 13.44
N PHE A 42 6.90 0.37 12.82
CA PHE A 42 6.83 1.83 12.94
C PHE A 42 6.41 2.30 14.34
N THR A 43 5.76 1.45 15.14
CA THR A 43 5.43 1.76 16.55
C THR A 43 6.61 1.61 17.50
N ARG A 44 7.75 1.05 17.06
CA ARG A 44 8.95 0.95 17.90
C ARG A 44 9.48 2.31 18.33
N PRO A 45 10.02 2.46 19.55
CA PRO A 45 10.54 3.74 20.08
C PRO A 45 11.52 4.46 19.14
N ASN A 46 12.36 3.70 18.44
CA ASN A 46 13.36 4.22 17.49
C ASN A 46 12.74 4.87 16.24
N LEU A 47 11.53 4.44 15.84
CA LEU A 47 10.89 4.86 14.59
C LEU A 47 9.68 5.77 14.85
N ILE A 48 8.93 5.55 15.92
CA ILE A 48 7.74 6.34 16.25
C ILE A 48 8.06 7.80 16.58
N SER A 49 9.30 8.11 16.96
CA SER A 49 9.78 9.48 17.14
C SER A 49 10.02 10.23 15.83
N ASN A 50 10.10 9.53 14.70
CA ASN A 50 10.36 10.10 13.38
C ASN A 50 9.04 10.52 12.69
N SER A 51 8.94 11.77 12.26
CA SER A 51 7.75 12.32 11.60
C SER A 51 7.33 11.56 10.34
N CYS A 52 8.26 11.28 9.43
CA CYS A 52 8.02 10.45 8.23
C CYS A 52 7.43 9.08 8.57
N CYS A 53 7.97 8.40 9.60
CA CYS A 53 7.47 7.09 10.02
C CYS A 53 6.02 7.16 10.56
N ASN A 54 5.60 8.28 11.15
CA ASN A 54 4.21 8.46 11.59
C ASN A 54 3.23 8.53 10.40
N TYR A 55 3.63 9.16 9.29
CA TYR A 55 2.82 9.15 8.07
C TYR A 55 2.74 7.75 7.44
N CYS A 56 3.87 7.01 7.38
CA CYS A 56 3.88 5.63 6.90
C CYS A 56 3.05 4.69 7.79
N LEU A 57 3.09 4.89 9.11
CA LEU A 57 2.27 4.17 10.08
C LEU A 57 0.78 4.43 9.81
N ALA A 58 0.37 5.70 9.73
CA ALA A 58 -1.01 6.07 9.44
C ALA A 58 -1.49 5.51 8.08
N SER A 59 -0.64 5.57 7.05
CA SER A 59 -0.91 4.97 5.73
C SER A 59 -1.13 3.46 5.82
N SER A 60 -0.33 2.75 6.63
CA SER A 60 -0.49 1.30 6.84
C SER A 60 -1.83 0.97 7.53
N CYS A 61 -2.23 1.77 8.53
CA CYS A 61 -3.53 1.59 9.20
C CYS A 61 -4.70 1.77 8.24
N VAL A 62 -4.72 2.85 7.45
CA VAL A 62 -5.83 3.06 6.49
C VAL A 62 -5.81 2.05 5.35
N SER A 63 -4.64 1.55 4.95
CA SER A 63 -4.52 0.51 3.91
C SER A 63 -5.13 -0.82 4.36
N ILE A 64 -5.09 -1.16 5.65
CA ILE A 64 -5.84 -2.33 6.18
C ILE A 64 -7.34 -2.15 5.97
N ILE A 65 -7.88 -0.98 6.31
CA ILE A 65 -9.30 -0.66 6.09
C ILE A 65 -9.64 -0.76 4.60
N GLN A 66 -8.76 -0.25 3.73
CA GLN A 66 -8.91 -0.34 2.30
C GLN A 66 -8.96 -1.79 1.79
N ILE A 67 -8.09 -2.67 2.29
CA ILE A 67 -8.08 -4.10 1.93
C ILE A 67 -9.39 -4.77 2.36
N LEU A 68 -9.84 -4.51 3.59
CA LEU A 68 -11.05 -5.12 4.14
C LEU A 68 -12.33 -4.65 3.43
N PHE A 69 -12.49 -3.35 3.17
CA PHE A 69 -13.69 -2.83 2.49
C PHE A 69 -13.60 -2.90 0.97
N GLY A 70 -12.39 -2.88 0.40
CA GLY A 70 -12.14 -2.89 -1.03
C GLY A 70 -12.00 -4.29 -1.62
N GLN A 71 -10.95 -5.00 -1.20
CA GLN A 71 -10.52 -6.25 -1.82
C GLN A 71 -11.43 -7.42 -1.44
N LEU A 72 -11.70 -7.60 -0.15
CA LEU A 72 -12.47 -8.74 0.37
C LEU A 72 -13.82 -8.87 -0.33
N PHE A 73 -14.63 -7.81 -0.33
CA PHE A 73 -15.97 -7.83 -0.92
C PHE A 73 -15.95 -7.97 -2.44
N ARG A 74 -14.91 -7.45 -3.09
CA ARG A 74 -14.77 -7.62 -4.54
C ARG A 74 -14.39 -9.05 -4.89
N MET A 75 -13.53 -9.68 -4.10
CA MET A 75 -13.17 -11.09 -4.22
C MET A 75 -14.39 -11.98 -3.99
N LEU A 76 -15.14 -11.77 -2.90
CA LEU A 76 -16.37 -12.52 -2.59
C LEU A 76 -17.37 -12.46 -3.75
N LYS A 77 -17.61 -11.26 -4.29
CA LYS A 77 -18.54 -11.08 -5.40
C LYS A 77 -18.01 -11.64 -6.72
N SER A 78 -16.84 -11.20 -7.16
CA SER A 78 -16.37 -11.43 -8.55
C SER A 78 -15.62 -12.76 -8.71
N GLY A 79 -15.11 -13.33 -7.60
CA GLY A 79 -14.42 -14.61 -7.58
C GLY A 79 -15.29 -15.77 -7.09
N TYR A 80 -16.24 -15.52 -6.18
CA TYR A 80 -17.05 -16.57 -5.54
C TYR A 80 -18.56 -16.42 -5.74
N GLY A 81 -19.03 -15.37 -6.44
CA GLY A 81 -20.46 -15.14 -6.67
C GLY A 81 -21.25 -14.74 -5.42
N ILE A 82 -20.58 -14.44 -4.30
CA ILE A 82 -21.23 -14.06 -3.05
C ILE A 82 -21.57 -12.56 -3.12
N LEU A 83 -22.85 -12.27 -3.33
CA LEU A 83 -23.34 -10.90 -3.49
C LEU A 83 -24.00 -10.39 -2.22
N ILE A 84 -23.51 -9.25 -1.73
CA ILE A 84 -24.21 -8.44 -0.72
C ILE A 84 -24.89 -7.28 -1.45
N SER A 85 -26.14 -7.49 -1.85
CA SER A 85 -26.92 -6.52 -2.63
C SER A 85 -27.71 -5.57 -1.73
N VAL A 86 -27.00 -4.87 -0.85
CA VAL A 86 -27.62 -3.94 0.09
C VAL A 86 -27.10 -2.53 -0.16
N LEU A 87 -28.00 -1.59 -0.43
CA LEU A 87 -27.64 -0.24 -0.89
C LEU A 87 -26.77 0.52 0.12
N TRP A 88 -27.14 0.50 1.41
CA TRP A 88 -26.37 1.17 2.46
C TRP A 88 -24.96 0.56 2.58
N TRP A 89 -24.85 -0.76 2.44
CA TRP A 89 -23.57 -1.47 2.46
C TRP A 89 -22.70 -1.10 1.25
N CYS A 90 -23.29 -1.06 0.05
CA CYS A 90 -22.64 -0.61 -1.18
C CYS A 90 -22.00 0.78 -0.99
N ARG A 91 -22.76 1.73 -0.43
CA ARG A 91 -22.33 3.11 -0.18
C ARG A 91 -21.19 3.20 0.82
N ILE A 92 -21.34 2.59 1.99
CA ILE A 92 -20.30 2.57 3.05
C ILE A 92 -19.02 1.93 2.53
N ARG A 93 -19.14 0.81 1.82
CA ARG A 93 -18.00 0.09 1.26
C ARG A 93 -17.19 0.94 0.28
N MET A 94 -17.87 1.63 -0.63
CA MET A 94 -17.20 2.50 -1.62
C MET A 94 -16.61 3.74 -0.95
N PHE A 95 -17.33 4.33 0.01
CA PHE A 95 -16.82 5.44 0.82
C PHE A 95 -15.50 5.07 1.50
N PHE A 96 -15.44 3.96 2.24
CA PHE A 96 -14.21 3.53 2.91
C PHE A 96 -13.10 3.21 1.92
N LEU A 97 -13.39 2.47 0.84
CA LEU A 97 -12.41 2.13 -0.19
C LEU A 97 -11.69 3.37 -0.75
N TYR A 98 -12.45 4.37 -1.20
CA TYR A 98 -11.86 5.53 -1.85
C TYR A 98 -11.30 6.56 -0.86
N SER A 99 -11.95 6.76 0.30
CA SER A 99 -11.43 7.65 1.35
C SER A 99 -10.10 7.18 1.88
N THR A 100 -9.97 5.87 2.15
CA THR A 100 -8.72 5.29 2.67
C THR A 100 -7.62 5.22 1.61
N SER A 101 -7.98 4.96 0.34
CA SER A 101 -7.05 5.03 -0.79
C SER A 101 -6.45 6.43 -0.94
N LEU A 102 -7.30 7.48 -0.94
CA LEU A 102 -6.84 8.87 -1.04
C LEU A 102 -6.02 9.28 0.18
N ALA A 103 -6.45 8.91 1.39
CA ALA A 103 -5.68 9.15 2.60
C ALA A 103 -4.30 8.49 2.54
N SER A 104 -4.23 7.21 2.12
CA SER A 104 -2.99 6.45 2.05
C SER A 104 -1.97 7.13 1.13
N ILE A 105 -2.35 7.42 -0.12
CA ILE A 105 -1.44 8.04 -1.08
C ILE A 105 -1.03 9.47 -0.67
N THR A 106 -1.94 10.22 -0.04
CA THR A 106 -1.65 11.56 0.50
C THR A 106 -0.63 11.48 1.64
N LEU A 107 -0.81 10.55 2.58
CA LEU A 107 0.10 10.33 3.70
C LEU A 107 1.50 9.93 3.21
N ILE A 108 1.58 9.06 2.20
CA ILE A 108 2.87 8.71 1.56
C ILE A 108 3.52 9.90 0.88
N THR A 109 2.73 10.75 0.22
CA THR A 109 3.23 11.99 -0.40
C THR A 109 3.75 12.95 0.67
N LEU A 110 3.06 13.09 1.80
CA LEU A 110 3.54 13.87 2.95
C LEU A 110 4.77 13.26 3.60
N ALA A 111 4.88 11.94 3.67
CA ALA A 111 6.08 11.25 4.14
C ALA A 111 7.29 11.62 3.26
N SER A 112 7.09 11.68 1.94
CA SER A 112 8.11 12.09 0.97
C SER A 112 8.46 13.59 1.10
N ALA A 113 7.46 14.45 1.27
CA ALA A 113 7.66 15.87 1.53
C ALA A 113 8.44 16.11 2.83
N ASP A 114 8.10 15.40 3.91
CA ASP A 114 8.80 15.46 5.19
C ASP A 114 10.28 15.06 5.06
N ARG A 115 10.58 14.04 4.24
CA ARG A 115 11.97 13.65 3.92
C ARG A 115 12.69 14.72 3.11
N TYR A 116 12.05 15.32 2.11
CA TYR A 116 12.61 16.44 1.37
C TYR A 116 12.99 17.58 2.32
N VAL A 117 12.04 18.02 3.13
CA VAL A 117 12.22 19.13 4.07
C VAL A 117 13.30 18.83 5.12
N SER A 118 13.38 17.57 5.59
CA SER A 118 14.45 17.10 6.48
C SER A 118 15.85 17.20 5.84
N SER A 119 15.94 17.05 4.51
CA SER A 119 17.20 17.07 3.76
C SER A 119 17.74 18.47 3.51
N CYS A 120 16.89 19.50 3.61
CA CYS A 120 17.26 20.89 3.32
C CYS A 120 18.42 21.40 4.20
N SER A 121 19.26 22.29 3.64
CA SER A 121 20.38 22.93 4.37
C SER A 121 19.87 23.85 5.48
N GLN A 122 18.84 24.64 5.21
CA GLN A 122 18.34 25.68 6.10
C GLN A 122 17.48 25.11 7.24
N VAL A 123 17.73 25.58 8.47
CA VAL A 123 17.00 25.19 9.70
C VAL A 123 15.50 25.49 9.57
N LYS A 124 15.15 26.62 8.93
CA LYS A 124 13.76 27.07 8.72
C LYS A 124 12.90 26.05 7.98
N TYR A 125 13.48 25.28 7.06
CA TYR A 125 12.75 24.19 6.40
C TYR A 125 12.73 22.97 7.31
N ARG A 126 13.87 22.50 7.82
CA ARG A 126 13.95 21.27 8.63
C ARG A 126 13.01 21.23 9.84
N GLN A 127 12.71 22.37 10.46
CA GLN A 127 11.76 22.45 11.59
C GLN A 127 10.33 21.97 11.24
N TRP A 128 9.94 21.96 9.97
CA TRP A 128 8.65 21.42 9.52
C TRP A 128 8.63 19.88 9.53
N ALA A 129 9.79 19.23 9.43
CA ALA A 129 9.93 17.79 9.59
C ALA A 129 9.93 17.39 11.07
N ASN A 130 8.81 17.68 11.73
CA ASN A 130 8.61 17.52 13.16
C ASN A 130 7.40 16.62 13.44
N ILE A 131 7.54 15.74 14.43
CA ILE A 131 6.48 14.81 14.83
C ILE A 131 5.17 15.52 15.24
N LYS A 132 5.26 16.71 15.86
CA LYS A 132 4.08 17.51 16.23
C LYS A 132 3.30 17.97 14.99
N VAL A 133 4.01 18.33 13.92
CA VAL A 133 3.40 18.68 12.63
C VAL A 133 2.75 17.45 12.01
N ALA A 134 3.46 16.31 11.98
CA ALA A 134 2.91 15.06 11.46
C ALA A 134 1.62 14.62 12.17
N ARG A 135 1.61 14.64 13.51
CA ARG A 135 0.43 14.29 14.31
C ARG A 135 -0.77 15.22 14.11
N ARG A 136 -0.55 16.47 13.67
CA ARG A 136 -1.64 17.39 13.29
C ARG A 136 -2.10 17.16 11.86
N LEU A 137 -1.19 16.93 10.92
CA LEU A 137 -1.53 16.73 9.51
C LEU A 137 -2.21 15.39 9.24
N ILE A 138 -1.89 14.33 9.96
CA ILE A 138 -2.53 13.01 9.81
C ILE A 138 -4.07 13.10 9.94
N PRO A 139 -4.65 13.56 11.06
CA PRO A 139 -6.11 13.64 11.18
C PRO A 139 -6.73 14.61 10.16
N ILE A 140 -6.04 15.70 9.80
CA ILE A 140 -6.49 16.64 8.76
C ILE A 140 -6.63 15.90 7.41
N VAL A 141 -5.65 15.09 7.02
CA VAL A 141 -5.70 14.29 5.78
C VAL A 141 -6.84 13.28 5.83
N LEU A 142 -7.05 12.61 6.96
CA LEU A 142 -8.15 11.65 7.11
C LEU A 142 -9.51 12.33 6.94
N ILE A 143 -9.70 13.49 7.58
CA ILE A 143 -10.94 14.28 7.49
C ILE A 143 -11.15 14.78 6.07
N ILE A 144 -10.15 15.40 5.43
CA ILE A 144 -10.26 15.90 4.05
C ILE A 144 -10.58 14.76 3.09
N SER A 145 -9.92 13.60 3.24
CA SER A 145 -10.14 12.45 2.36
C SER A 145 -11.55 11.87 2.51
N ALA A 146 -12.08 11.86 3.75
CA ALA A 146 -13.44 11.45 4.05
C ALA A 146 -14.46 12.46 3.52
N LEU A 147 -14.27 13.75 3.74
CA LEU A 147 -15.15 14.81 3.25
C LEU A 147 -15.23 14.80 1.72
N TYR A 148 -14.08 14.68 1.04
CA TYR A 148 -14.01 14.60 -0.42
C TYR A 148 -14.83 13.43 -0.98
N HIS A 149 -14.87 12.29 -0.30
CA HIS A 149 -15.62 11.12 -0.73
C HIS A 149 -17.02 10.98 -0.10
N SER A 150 -17.43 11.86 0.81
CA SER A 150 -18.72 11.81 1.52
C SER A 150 -19.93 11.70 0.58
N HIS A 151 -19.87 12.36 -0.57
CA HIS A 151 -20.89 12.29 -1.63
C HIS A 151 -21.23 10.85 -2.11
N MET A 152 -20.32 9.87 -1.94
CA MET A 152 -20.56 8.47 -2.27
C MET A 152 -21.65 7.85 -1.38
N LEU A 153 -21.79 8.34 -0.15
CA LEU A 153 -22.80 7.86 0.80
C LEU A 153 -24.23 8.20 0.34
N ALA A 154 -24.39 9.22 -0.50
CA ALA A 154 -25.68 9.65 -1.02
C ALA A 154 -25.91 9.22 -2.47
N LEU A 155 -24.90 9.33 -3.34
CA LEU A 155 -25.08 9.25 -4.79
C LEU A 155 -24.88 7.86 -5.39
N PHE A 156 -24.20 6.94 -4.71
CA PHE A 156 -23.93 5.61 -5.27
C PHE A 156 -25.17 4.72 -5.26
N VAL A 157 -25.29 3.91 -6.33
CA VAL A 157 -26.42 3.01 -6.61
C VAL A 157 -25.92 1.62 -6.99
N ILE A 158 -26.80 0.64 -6.94
CA ILE A 158 -26.55 -0.73 -7.42
C ILE A 158 -27.13 -0.83 -8.84
N HIS A 159 -26.33 -1.24 -9.83
CA HIS A 159 -26.77 -1.47 -11.19
C HIS A 159 -27.12 -2.94 -11.41
N GLU A 160 -28.38 -3.22 -11.75
CA GLU A 160 -28.90 -4.59 -11.91
C GLU A 160 -28.57 -5.26 -13.25
N ASP A 161 -27.89 -4.56 -14.16
CA ASP A 161 -27.57 -5.12 -15.48
C ASP A 161 -26.39 -6.10 -15.39
N GLY A 162 -26.69 -7.34 -15.01
CA GLY A 162 -25.86 -8.55 -15.15
C GLY A 162 -24.70 -8.68 -14.18
N ASP A 163 -24.24 -7.60 -13.54
CA ASP A 163 -23.11 -7.64 -12.61
C ASP A 163 -23.44 -7.16 -11.19
N ASN A 164 -24.63 -6.61 -10.89
CA ASN A 164 -24.96 -6.02 -9.57
C ASN A 164 -23.83 -5.13 -9.02
N GLU A 165 -23.26 -4.28 -9.88
CA GLU A 165 -22.15 -3.39 -9.52
C GLU A 165 -22.64 -2.18 -8.74
N CYS A 166 -22.06 -1.99 -7.56
CA CYS A 166 -22.17 -0.77 -6.79
C CYS A 166 -21.27 0.30 -7.41
N TRP A 167 -21.86 1.34 -8.01
CA TRP A 167 -21.11 2.38 -8.72
C TRP A 167 -21.86 3.72 -8.77
N ALA A 168 -21.19 4.75 -9.28
CA ALA A 168 -21.82 6.03 -9.62
C ALA A 168 -22.92 5.83 -10.71
N PRO A 169 -24.05 6.58 -10.63
CA PRO A 169 -25.15 6.47 -11.59
C PRO A 169 -24.70 6.53 -13.05
N ARG A 170 -25.30 5.69 -13.90
CA ARG A 170 -25.02 5.67 -15.35
C ARG A 170 -25.54 6.96 -16.00
N HIS A 171 -24.89 7.39 -17.08
CA HIS A 171 -25.24 8.59 -17.84
C HIS A 171 -25.36 9.87 -16.99
N SER A 172 -24.54 10.00 -15.95
CA SER A 172 -24.49 11.21 -15.12
C SER A 172 -23.19 11.98 -15.37
N ALA A 173 -23.28 13.31 -15.47
CA ALA A 173 -22.11 14.18 -15.44
C ALA A 173 -21.25 13.95 -14.19
N TYR A 174 -21.91 13.55 -13.09
CA TYR A 174 -21.27 13.13 -11.85
C TYR A 174 -20.23 12.02 -12.06
N ARG A 175 -20.58 10.94 -12.77
CA ARG A 175 -19.67 9.82 -13.00
C ARG A 175 -18.43 10.25 -13.78
N LEU A 176 -18.61 11.08 -14.81
CA LEU A 176 -17.50 11.61 -15.60
C LEU A 176 -16.57 12.50 -14.76
N GLY A 177 -17.14 13.47 -14.03
CA GLY A 177 -16.37 14.37 -13.17
C GLY A 177 -15.60 13.62 -12.09
N TYR A 178 -16.22 12.59 -11.50
CA TYR A 178 -15.57 11.73 -10.49
C TYR A 178 -14.40 10.91 -11.07
N ASP A 179 -14.57 10.30 -12.24
CA ASP A 179 -13.50 9.51 -12.87
C ASP A 179 -12.34 10.39 -13.38
N ILE A 180 -12.64 11.59 -13.90
CA ILE A 180 -11.62 12.60 -14.24
C ILE A 180 -10.87 13.02 -12.97
N SER A 181 -11.58 13.31 -11.89
CA SER A 181 -10.95 13.71 -10.62
C SER A 181 -10.05 12.61 -10.07
N PHE A 182 -10.47 11.34 -10.17
CA PHE A 182 -9.65 10.20 -9.80
C PHE A 182 -8.37 10.11 -10.64
N LEU A 183 -8.47 10.29 -11.97
CA LEU A 183 -7.31 10.31 -12.86
C LEU A 183 -6.36 11.47 -12.53
N ILE A 184 -6.88 12.67 -12.29
CA ILE A 184 -6.06 13.84 -11.95
C ILE A 184 -5.34 13.60 -10.62
N LEU A 185 -6.05 13.16 -9.58
CA LEU A 185 -5.45 12.95 -8.26
C LEU A 185 -4.45 11.79 -8.28
N HIS A 186 -4.89 10.58 -8.64
CA HIS A 186 -4.09 9.36 -8.54
C HIS A 186 -3.14 9.13 -9.71
N GLY A 187 -3.48 9.62 -10.91
CA GLY A 187 -2.68 9.44 -12.11
C GLY A 187 -1.70 10.58 -12.39
N LEU A 188 -1.91 11.77 -11.83
CA LEU A 188 -1.08 12.94 -12.10
C LEU A 188 -0.53 13.59 -10.83
N ILE A 189 -1.39 14.17 -9.97
CA ILE A 189 -0.96 15.02 -8.85
C ILE A 189 -0.06 14.26 -7.87
N PHE A 190 -0.51 13.11 -7.33
CA PHE A 190 0.30 12.39 -6.35
C PHE A 190 1.58 11.79 -6.94
N PRO A 191 1.56 11.13 -8.12
CA PRO A 191 2.78 10.67 -8.77
C PRO A 191 3.79 11.79 -9.04
N VAL A 192 3.33 12.95 -9.53
CA VAL A 192 4.18 14.11 -9.80
C VAL A 192 4.77 14.67 -8.50
N LEU A 193 3.97 14.82 -7.45
CA LEU A 193 4.46 15.28 -6.14
C LEU A 193 5.49 14.31 -5.54
N LEU A 194 5.23 13.00 -5.61
CA LEU A 194 6.20 11.97 -5.18
C LEU A 194 7.49 12.04 -5.99
N GLY A 195 7.38 12.25 -7.31
CA GLY A 195 8.53 12.46 -8.20
C GLY A 195 9.33 13.71 -7.83
N ILE A 196 8.67 14.85 -7.65
CA ILE A 196 9.29 16.13 -7.27
C ILE A 196 9.98 16.01 -5.91
N PHE A 197 9.26 15.60 -4.86
CA PHE A 197 9.85 15.48 -3.52
C PHE A 197 10.97 14.44 -3.48
N GLY A 198 10.82 13.33 -4.22
CA GLY A 198 11.88 12.34 -4.38
C GLY A 198 13.12 12.92 -5.03
N PHE A 199 12.97 13.62 -6.16
CA PHE A 199 14.07 14.26 -6.88
C PHE A 199 14.76 15.32 -6.00
N LEU A 200 14.00 16.21 -5.37
CA LEU A 200 14.54 17.26 -4.51
C LEU A 200 15.27 16.69 -3.28
N THR A 201 14.73 15.62 -2.68
CA THR A 201 15.41 14.89 -1.60
C THR A 201 16.75 14.34 -2.09
N ILE A 202 16.79 13.74 -3.29
CA ILE A 202 18.03 13.22 -3.89
C ILE A 202 19.04 14.34 -4.13
N TYR A 203 18.58 15.46 -4.72
CA TYR A 203 19.41 16.61 -5.04
C TYR A 203 20.09 17.18 -3.79
N ASN A 204 19.32 17.50 -2.75
CA ASN A 204 19.83 18.05 -1.50
C ASN A 204 20.83 17.13 -0.81
N ILE A 205 20.57 15.83 -0.86
CA ILE A 205 21.45 14.85 -0.25
C ILE A 205 22.76 14.71 -1.04
N ARG A 206 22.71 14.64 -2.37
CA ARG A 206 23.92 14.57 -3.22
C ARG A 206 24.78 15.81 -3.05
N GLN A 207 24.16 16.99 -2.99
CA GLN A 207 24.85 18.25 -2.74
C GLN A 207 25.57 18.22 -1.39
N ARG A 208 24.89 17.81 -0.31
CA ARG A 208 25.53 17.65 1.01
C ARG A 208 26.67 16.63 1.01
N GLN A 209 26.51 15.50 0.32
CA GLN A 209 27.55 14.48 0.22
C GLN A 209 28.79 14.97 -0.52
N TRP A 210 28.64 15.84 -1.51
CA TRP A 210 29.74 16.47 -2.21
C TRP A 210 30.51 17.42 -1.28
N PHE A 211 29.82 18.25 -0.50
CA PHE A 211 30.43 19.10 0.52
C PHE A 211 31.08 18.29 1.67
N ASP A 212 30.42 17.23 2.17
CA ASP A 212 30.96 16.39 3.25
C ASP A 212 32.20 15.59 2.78
N GLN A 213 32.28 15.19 1.50
CA GLN A 213 33.45 14.48 0.95
C GLN A 213 34.73 15.32 0.96
N GLN A 214 34.62 16.65 0.89
CA GLN A 214 35.78 17.54 1.00
C GLN A 214 36.27 17.70 2.45
N ASN A 215 35.44 17.40 3.46
CA ASN A 215 35.73 17.62 4.88
C ASN A 215 35.88 16.32 5.72
N GLY A 216 36.05 15.16 5.07
CA GLY A 216 36.37 13.87 5.72
C GLY A 216 35.20 12.84 5.76
N PRO A 217 35.51 11.52 5.87
CA PRO A 217 34.52 10.49 5.61
C PRO A 217 33.66 10.18 6.83
N SER A 218 32.35 10.47 6.75
CA SER A 218 31.34 9.85 7.65
C SER A 218 30.61 8.71 6.94
N ASN A 219 31.23 7.53 6.87
CA ASN A 219 30.71 6.33 6.19
C ASN A 219 29.28 5.93 6.62
N LEU A 220 28.94 6.15 7.90
CA LEU A 220 27.61 5.90 8.49
C LEU A 220 26.49 6.81 7.92
N ARG A 221 26.83 8.02 7.47
CA ARG A 221 25.88 8.98 6.88
C ARG A 221 25.64 8.65 5.40
N ARG A 222 26.67 8.13 4.71
CA ARG A 222 26.62 7.73 3.28
C ARG A 222 25.71 6.53 3.02
N HIS A 223 25.72 5.50 3.88
CA HIS A 223 24.81 4.35 3.77
C HIS A 223 23.34 4.73 4.01
N ARG A 224 23.09 5.50 5.07
CA ARG A 224 21.77 5.96 5.47
C ARG A 224 21.03 6.71 4.35
N VAL A 225 21.79 7.44 3.53
CA VAL A 225 21.30 8.18 2.36
C VAL A 225 20.83 7.27 1.23
N ARG A 226 21.61 6.23 0.90
CA ARG A 226 21.40 5.41 -0.30
C ARG A 226 20.12 4.57 -0.21
N ASP A 227 19.73 4.20 1.02
CA ASP A 227 18.53 3.40 1.28
C ASP A 227 17.25 4.20 1.07
N PHE A 228 17.22 5.48 1.48
CA PHE A 228 16.06 6.34 1.25
C PHE A 228 15.90 6.72 -0.22
N GLN A 229 17.01 6.88 -0.97
CA GLN A 229 16.97 7.13 -2.42
C GLN A 229 16.30 5.98 -3.19
N ARG A 230 16.59 4.73 -2.82
CA ARG A 230 15.97 3.54 -3.45
C ARG A 230 14.48 3.44 -3.11
N MET A 231 14.12 3.70 -1.86
CA MET A 231 12.72 3.60 -1.41
C MET A 231 11.79 4.53 -2.17
N ILE A 232 12.18 5.80 -2.35
CA ILE A 232 11.30 6.78 -3.01
C ILE A 232 11.22 6.53 -4.52
N LEU A 233 12.33 6.19 -5.19
CA LEU A 233 12.32 5.89 -6.63
C LEU A 233 11.46 4.66 -6.97
N VAL A 234 11.59 3.59 -6.18
CA VAL A 234 10.78 2.38 -6.35
C VAL A 234 9.31 2.69 -6.08
N GLN A 235 9.01 3.46 -5.03
CA GLN A 235 7.63 3.82 -4.70
C GLN A 235 6.97 4.65 -5.80
N THR A 236 7.63 5.71 -6.31
CA THR A 236 7.10 6.53 -7.40
C THR A 236 6.90 5.71 -8.69
N ALA A 237 7.87 4.87 -9.06
CA ALA A 237 7.76 4.01 -10.23
C ALA A 237 6.58 3.02 -10.10
N CYS A 238 6.45 2.36 -8.95
CA CYS A 238 5.34 1.45 -8.66
C CYS A 238 3.99 2.18 -8.70
N THR A 239 3.87 3.40 -8.16
CA THR A 239 2.62 4.16 -8.23
C THR A 239 2.21 4.43 -9.68
N ILE A 240 3.13 4.87 -10.53
CA ILE A 240 2.84 5.13 -11.94
C ILE A 240 2.44 3.84 -12.67
N ILE A 241 3.27 2.79 -12.58
CA ILE A 241 3.09 1.55 -13.33
C ILE A 241 1.78 0.86 -12.94
N PHE A 242 1.42 0.88 -11.65
CA PHE A 242 0.29 0.09 -11.14
C PHE A 242 -1.02 0.87 -11.00
N THR A 243 -0.98 2.20 -10.82
CA THR A 243 -2.20 3.00 -10.59
C THR A 243 -2.71 3.65 -11.87
N LEU A 244 -1.81 4.09 -12.76
CA LEU A 244 -2.19 4.82 -13.97
C LEU A 244 -3.03 3.98 -14.94
N PRO A 245 -2.73 2.69 -15.23
CA PRO A 245 -3.55 1.88 -16.12
C PRO A 245 -4.99 1.73 -15.62
N TYR A 246 -5.17 1.61 -14.30
CA TYR A 246 -6.49 1.54 -13.69
C TYR A 246 -7.27 2.86 -13.87
N ALA A 247 -6.64 4.00 -13.62
CA ALA A 247 -7.27 5.31 -13.76
C ALA A 247 -7.70 5.59 -15.23
N ILE A 248 -6.82 5.30 -16.20
CA ILE A 248 -7.10 5.48 -17.63
C ILE A 248 -8.24 4.57 -18.07
N HIS A 249 -8.16 3.27 -17.76
CA HIS A 249 -9.18 2.32 -18.20
C HIS A 249 -10.55 2.62 -17.58
N ARG A 250 -10.57 3.08 -16.33
CA ARG A 250 -11.80 3.51 -15.64
C ARG A 250 -12.46 4.70 -16.36
N LEU A 251 -11.70 5.72 -16.73
CA LEU A 251 -12.21 6.87 -17.49
C LEU A 251 -12.70 6.43 -18.88
N HIS A 252 -11.93 5.59 -19.58
CA HIS A 252 -12.32 5.04 -20.88
C HIS A 252 -13.66 4.31 -20.81
N ARG A 253 -13.88 3.47 -19.78
CA ARG A 253 -15.18 2.79 -19.59
C ARG A 253 -16.33 3.75 -19.39
N THR A 254 -16.10 4.90 -18.77
CA THR A 254 -17.14 5.92 -18.54
C THR A 254 -17.46 6.71 -19.80
N ILE A 255 -16.46 7.10 -20.59
CA ILE A 255 -16.66 7.80 -21.87
C ILE A 255 -17.39 6.89 -22.87
N THR A 256 -17.07 5.61 -22.87
CA THR A 256 -17.65 4.65 -23.82
C THR A 256 -18.99 4.04 -23.36
N LEU A 257 -19.63 4.55 -22.30
CA LEU A 257 -20.92 4.04 -21.82
C LEU A 257 -22.06 4.22 -22.82
N SER A 258 -22.03 5.29 -23.61
CA SER A 258 -23.06 5.59 -24.62
C SER A 258 -22.90 4.77 -25.90
N HIS A 259 -21.77 4.08 -26.07
CA HIS A 259 -21.52 3.29 -27.27
C HIS A 259 -22.16 1.91 -27.13
N GLN A 260 -22.89 1.48 -28.15
CA GLN A 260 -23.39 0.11 -28.24
C GLN A 260 -22.18 -0.84 -28.38
N LYS A 261 -22.02 -1.77 -27.43
CA LYS A 261 -20.92 -2.74 -27.40
C LYS A 261 -21.46 -4.14 -27.62
N SER A 262 -20.74 -4.94 -28.42
CA SER A 262 -21.01 -6.37 -28.51
C SER A 262 -20.72 -7.06 -27.18
N PHE A 263 -21.37 -8.21 -26.93
CA PHE A 263 -21.13 -9.03 -25.74
C PHE A 263 -19.65 -9.41 -25.57
N GLU A 264 -18.96 -9.66 -26.69
CA GLU A 264 -17.52 -9.95 -26.71
C GLU A 264 -16.67 -8.77 -26.25
N LYS A 265 -16.97 -7.55 -26.74
CA LYS A 265 -16.24 -6.34 -26.32
C LYS A 265 -16.44 -6.06 -24.82
N LEU A 266 -17.64 -6.32 -24.29
CA LEU A 266 -17.92 -6.19 -22.87
C LEU A 266 -17.11 -7.21 -22.04
N ALA A 267 -16.97 -8.44 -22.52
CA ALA A 267 -16.18 -9.48 -21.86
C ALA A 267 -14.68 -9.11 -21.80
N TRP A 268 -14.12 -8.56 -22.89
CA TRP A 268 -12.75 -8.02 -22.91
C TRP A 268 -12.55 -6.86 -21.93
N GLU A 269 -13.52 -5.94 -21.85
CA GLU A 269 -13.46 -4.83 -20.89
C GLU A 269 -13.50 -5.33 -19.44
N ARG A 270 -14.30 -6.36 -19.14
CA ARG A 270 -14.34 -6.99 -17.81
C ARG A 270 -13.01 -7.64 -17.44
N LEU A 271 -12.43 -8.40 -18.37
CA LEU A 271 -11.11 -9.03 -18.16
C LEU A 271 -10.03 -7.97 -17.96
N THR A 272 -9.95 -6.97 -18.84
CA THR A 272 -8.99 -5.88 -18.73
C THR A 272 -9.14 -5.15 -17.40
N MET A 273 -10.38 -4.85 -16.98
CA MET A 273 -10.67 -4.26 -15.68
C MET A 273 -10.20 -5.12 -14.51
N SER A 274 -10.32 -6.45 -14.60
CA SER A 274 -9.80 -7.33 -13.56
C SER A 274 -8.28 -7.21 -13.43
N ILE A 275 -7.56 -7.21 -14.55
CA ILE A 275 -6.10 -7.11 -14.59
C ILE A 275 -5.62 -5.75 -14.05
N VAL A 276 -6.14 -4.63 -14.56
CA VAL A 276 -5.71 -3.31 -14.07
C VAL A 276 -6.07 -3.08 -12.61
N ARG A 277 -7.13 -3.72 -12.13
CA ARG A 277 -7.53 -3.64 -10.71
C ARG A 277 -6.64 -4.49 -9.82
N VAL A 278 -6.16 -5.65 -10.30
CA VAL A 278 -5.10 -6.43 -9.62
C VAL A 278 -3.86 -5.55 -9.45
N LEU A 279 -3.45 -4.81 -10.48
CA LEU A 279 -2.30 -3.90 -10.39
C LEU A 279 -2.52 -2.82 -9.31
N TRP A 280 -3.68 -2.16 -9.34
CA TRP A 280 -4.01 -1.14 -8.33
C TRP A 280 -3.98 -1.70 -6.90
N PHE A 281 -4.56 -2.88 -6.66
CA PHE A 281 -4.52 -3.50 -5.34
C PHE A 281 -3.14 -4.04 -4.95
N PHE A 282 -2.33 -4.46 -5.92
CA PHE A 282 -0.94 -4.83 -5.68
C PHE A 282 -0.12 -3.63 -5.19
N HIS A 283 -0.32 -2.45 -5.77
CA HIS A 283 0.29 -1.21 -5.28
C HIS A 283 -0.06 -0.95 -3.81
N ASP A 284 -1.34 -1.03 -3.47
CA ASP A 284 -1.82 -0.72 -2.11
C ASP A 284 -1.40 -1.77 -1.08
N SER A 285 -1.27 -3.04 -1.50
CA SER A 285 -0.81 -4.15 -0.66
C SER A 285 0.73 -4.24 -0.59
N GLY A 286 1.42 -3.61 -1.55
CA GLY A 286 2.86 -3.71 -1.78
C GLY A 286 3.73 -2.89 -0.83
N ALA A 287 3.15 -1.97 -0.06
CA ALA A 287 3.91 -0.99 0.73
C ALA A 287 4.94 -1.63 1.68
N PHE A 288 4.57 -2.71 2.39
CA PHE A 288 5.51 -3.46 3.23
C PHE A 288 6.70 -4.03 2.46
N TYR A 289 6.45 -4.63 1.30
CA TYR A 289 7.50 -5.22 0.47
C TYR A 289 8.42 -4.13 -0.08
N ILE A 290 7.86 -2.99 -0.47
CA ILE A 290 8.63 -1.82 -0.90
C ILE A 290 9.51 -1.32 0.25
N TYR A 291 8.98 -1.15 1.47
CA TYR A 291 9.75 -0.70 2.62
C TYR A 291 10.83 -1.70 3.06
N SER A 292 10.49 -2.99 3.06
CA SER A 292 11.40 -4.08 3.42
C SER A 292 12.54 -4.23 2.43
N LEU A 293 12.27 -4.15 1.13
CA LEU A 293 13.32 -4.26 0.10
C LEU A 293 14.17 -2.98 0.01
N SER A 294 13.58 -1.83 0.28
CA SER A 294 14.23 -0.55 0.00
C SER A 294 14.96 0.08 1.19
N SER A 295 14.57 -0.20 2.44
CA SER A 295 15.14 0.45 3.63
C SER A 295 15.97 -0.52 4.48
N VAL A 296 17.30 -0.31 4.56
CA VAL A 296 18.18 -1.08 5.48
C VAL A 296 17.78 -0.88 6.93
N LYS A 297 17.36 0.34 7.32
CA LYS A 297 16.90 0.60 8.69
C LYS A 297 15.66 -0.21 9.04
N PHE A 298 14.71 -0.27 8.11
CA PHE A 298 13.51 -1.07 8.29
C PHE A 298 13.87 -2.56 8.39
N ARG A 299 14.76 -3.06 7.52
CA ARG A 299 15.27 -4.44 7.60
C ARG A 299 15.97 -4.74 8.91
N HIS A 300 16.79 -3.83 9.42
CA HIS A 300 17.52 -4.05 10.67
C HIS A 300 16.57 -4.10 11.88
N GLU A 301 15.54 -3.25 11.91
CA GLU A 301 14.50 -3.34 12.94
C GLU A 301 13.65 -4.62 12.78
N LEU A 302 13.33 -5.04 11.54
CA LEU A 302 12.66 -6.31 11.27
C LEU A 302 13.48 -7.51 11.75
N LEU A 303 14.79 -7.55 11.46
CA LEU A 303 15.67 -8.63 11.93
C LEU A 303 15.75 -8.64 13.46
N LYS A 304 15.91 -7.49 14.11
CA LYS A 304 15.84 -7.39 15.58
C LYS A 304 14.52 -7.90 16.16
N PHE A 305 13.41 -7.67 15.45
CA PHE A 305 12.11 -8.24 15.84
C PHE A 305 12.12 -9.76 15.80
N LEU A 306 12.61 -10.33 14.69
CA LEU A 306 12.67 -11.76 14.48
C LEU A 306 13.64 -12.44 15.46
N ASP A 307 14.85 -11.89 15.63
CA ASP A 307 15.88 -12.42 16.54
C ASP A 307 15.45 -12.35 18.00
N GLY A 308 14.84 -11.24 18.43
CA GLY A 308 14.31 -11.11 19.79
C GLY A 308 13.17 -12.08 20.07
N HIS A 309 12.36 -12.42 19.05
CA HIS A 309 11.33 -13.46 19.17
C HIS A 309 11.94 -14.86 19.21
N LEU A 310 12.97 -15.12 18.40
CA LEU A 310 13.69 -16.40 18.34
C LEU A 310 14.38 -16.69 19.68
N HIS A 311 15.10 -15.72 20.24
CA HIS A 311 15.76 -15.86 21.55
C HIS A 311 14.76 -16.09 22.69
N ARG A 312 13.61 -15.42 22.70
CA ARG A 312 12.54 -15.67 23.69
C ARG A 312 11.89 -17.04 23.53
N LYS A 313 11.87 -17.62 22.31
CA LYS A 313 11.36 -18.98 22.04
C LYS A 313 12.37 -20.05 22.46
N LEU A 314 13.66 -19.82 22.23
CA LEU A 314 14.76 -20.68 22.67
C LEU A 314 14.90 -20.75 24.20
N HIS A 315 14.60 -19.66 24.93
CA HIS A 315 14.55 -19.68 26.40
C HIS A 315 13.23 -20.19 27.01
N ARG A 316 12.18 -20.42 26.20
CA ARG A 316 10.89 -20.96 26.64
C ARG A 316 10.69 -22.44 26.33
N THR A 317 11.61 -23.07 25.59
CA THR A 317 11.71 -24.52 25.61
C THR A 317 12.38 -24.87 26.94
N PRO A 318 11.74 -25.62 27.85
CA PRO A 318 12.41 -26.04 29.06
C PRO A 318 13.62 -26.85 28.60
N ALA A 319 14.80 -26.41 29.01
CA ALA A 319 15.97 -27.26 28.99
C ALA A 319 15.54 -28.58 29.64
N MET A 320 15.53 -29.65 28.85
CA MET A 320 15.47 -30.99 29.39
C MET A 320 16.75 -31.14 30.21
N ILE A 321 16.63 -30.86 31.51
CA ILE A 321 17.66 -31.11 32.49
C ILE A 321 17.84 -32.63 32.44
N ILE A 322 18.90 -33.08 31.77
CA ILE A 322 19.45 -34.41 31.98
C ILE A 322 20.20 -34.29 33.31
N PRO A 323 19.74 -34.93 34.40
CA PRO A 323 20.53 -35.02 35.61
C PRO A 323 21.60 -36.09 35.35
N LEU A 324 22.86 -35.68 35.18
CA LEU A 324 23.97 -36.60 35.40
C LEU A 324 24.16 -36.68 36.92
N GLU A 325 23.55 -37.72 37.49
CA GLU A 325 23.83 -38.24 38.82
C GLU A 325 25.31 -38.59 38.98
N LEU A 326 25.73 -38.51 40.25
CA LEU A 326 27.04 -38.77 40.79
C LEU A 326 27.64 -40.13 40.35
N SER A 327 28.96 -40.13 40.14
CA SER A 327 29.81 -41.15 40.77
C SER A 327 31.10 -40.50 41.26
N ASP A 328 31.10 -40.13 42.54
CA ASP A 328 32.32 -40.10 43.35
C ASP A 328 32.62 -41.55 43.73
N GLU A 329 33.70 -42.13 43.19
CA GLU A 329 34.48 -43.15 43.92
C GLU A 329 35.88 -43.32 43.32
N ASN A 330 36.87 -42.97 44.15
CA ASN A 330 38.23 -43.51 44.19
C ASN A 330 39.07 -43.51 42.89
N ASP A 331 40.13 -42.70 42.84
CA ASP A 331 41.43 -43.31 43.12
C ASP A 331 42.47 -42.32 43.68
N LYS A 332 43.20 -42.87 44.64
CA LYS A 332 44.31 -42.31 45.38
C LYS A 332 45.55 -42.15 44.47
N ASN A 333 46.51 -41.38 44.99
CA ASN A 333 47.95 -41.48 44.71
C ASN A 333 48.46 -40.88 43.38
N ARG A 334 49.08 -39.70 43.46
CA ARG A 334 50.54 -39.62 43.30
C ARG A 334 51.11 -38.28 43.75
N LYS A 335 51.94 -38.37 44.80
CA LYS A 335 53.03 -37.45 45.11
C LYS A 335 53.93 -37.28 43.88
N LEU A 336 54.29 -36.05 43.54
CA LEU A 336 55.66 -35.51 43.56
C LEU A 336 55.66 -34.03 43.17
#